data_AF-A0A8S1SPK3-F1
#
_entry.id   AF-A0A8S1SPK3-F1
#
_cell.length_a   1.000
_cell.length_b   1.000
_cell.length_c   1.000
_cell.angle_alpha   90.00
_cell.angle_beta   90.00
_cell.angle_gamma   90.00
#
_symmetry.space_group_name_H-M   'P 1'
#
loop_
_entity.id
_entity.type
_entity.pdbx_description
1 polymer ?
#
loop_
_entity_poly.entity_id
_entity_poly.type
_entity_poly.pdbx_seq_one_letter_code
_entity_poly.pdbx_strand_id
1 'polypeptide(L)'
;MKKKNLFLAKKAEDSTLNQYWFSEQTIEFLVDHIESIYQNGQKIAFLSTPSIYCSLKNQEVKQNSALFEFDLKLNKEKGFVFYDFNKPIEGLEQLKNTFDIILIDPPFITEEVWSKYAQTINYIKKEDAKILCCSIKENAKMLYELIKVVPQQYKPSIPHLIYQYDFYCNYEHEILKKVNEEIGF
;
A
#
# COMPACT_ATOMS: atom_id res chain seq x y z
N MET A 1 -15.76 -0.37 23.71
CA MET A 1 -16.14 -0.13 22.30
C MET A 1 -14.86 0.01 21.51
N LYS A 2 -14.64 -0.81 20.47
CA LYS A 2 -13.52 -0.59 19.53
C LYS A 2 -13.72 0.77 18.86
N LYS A 3 -12.67 1.58 18.80
CA LYS A 3 -12.73 2.95 18.29
C LYS A 3 -12.77 2.88 16.77
N LYS A 4 -13.89 3.25 16.16
CA LYS A 4 -14.10 3.20 14.70
C LYS A 4 -13.01 3.95 13.95
N ASN A 5 -12.43 3.34 12.93
CA ASN A 5 -11.44 3.93 12.04
C ASN A 5 -12.02 5.20 11.39
N LEU A 6 -11.36 6.33 11.64
CA LEU A 6 -11.85 7.65 11.22
C LEU A 6 -11.82 7.84 9.69
N PHE A 7 -10.90 7.17 8.99
CA PHE A 7 -10.84 7.21 7.53
C PHE A 7 -12.09 6.53 6.95
N LEU A 8 -12.35 5.28 7.34
CA LEU A 8 -13.52 4.52 6.90
C LEU A 8 -14.84 5.22 7.26
N ALA A 9 -14.88 5.93 8.39
CA ALA A 9 -16.08 6.68 8.79
C ALA A 9 -16.36 7.93 7.94
N LYS A 10 -15.34 8.49 7.27
CA LYS A 10 -15.42 9.77 6.54
C LYS A 10 -15.26 9.64 5.03
N LYS A 11 -14.70 8.54 4.54
CA LYS A 11 -14.36 8.32 3.14
C LYS A 11 -15.09 7.09 2.63
N ALA A 12 -16.10 7.33 1.80
CA ALA A 12 -16.77 6.27 1.05
C ALA A 12 -15.87 5.77 -0.08
N GLU A 13 -16.06 4.53 -0.48
CA GLU A 13 -15.50 3.95 -1.71
C GLU A 13 -16.03 4.72 -2.93
N ASP A 14 -15.21 4.85 -3.96
CA ASP A 14 -15.56 5.47 -5.23
C ASP A 14 -15.31 4.48 -6.36
N SER A 15 -16.39 3.87 -6.86
CA SER A 15 -16.31 2.86 -7.93
C SER A 15 -15.76 3.43 -9.24
N THR A 16 -15.83 4.75 -9.46
CA THR A 16 -15.26 5.39 -10.65
C THR A 16 -13.73 5.42 -10.63
N LEU A 17 -13.13 5.31 -9.44
CA LEU A 17 -11.69 5.22 -9.21
C LEU A 17 -11.25 3.78 -8.89
N ASN A 18 -12.18 2.83 -8.91
CA ASN A 18 -12.01 1.45 -8.48
C ASN A 18 -11.41 1.31 -7.06
N GLN A 19 -11.88 2.17 -6.14
CA GLN A 19 -11.45 2.17 -4.75
C GLN A 19 -12.25 1.16 -3.92
N TYR A 20 -11.57 0.21 -3.29
CA TYR A 20 -12.13 -0.70 -2.30
C TYR A 20 -11.29 -0.63 -1.03
N TRP A 21 -11.93 -0.60 0.12
CA TRP A 21 -11.19 -0.46 1.37
C TRP A 21 -10.95 -1.81 2.04
N PHE A 22 -9.73 -2.00 2.52
CA PHE A 22 -9.45 -3.00 3.54
C PHE A 22 -10.40 -2.84 4.74
N SER A 23 -10.71 -3.95 5.40
CA SER A 23 -11.41 -3.92 6.67
C SER A 23 -10.66 -3.09 7.70
N GLU A 24 -11.36 -2.64 8.74
CA GLU A 24 -10.75 -1.91 9.85
C GLU A 24 -9.58 -2.67 10.49
N GLN A 25 -9.72 -3.98 10.68
CA GLN A 25 -8.68 -4.81 11.29
C GLN A 25 -7.48 -5.02 10.37
N THR A 26 -7.70 -5.19 9.06
CA THR A 26 -6.60 -5.24 8.09
C THR A 26 -5.86 -3.89 8.00
N ILE A 27 -6.58 -2.75 8.09
CA ILE A 27 -5.95 -1.43 8.15
C ILE A 27 -5.10 -1.29 9.42
N GLU A 28 -5.64 -1.64 10.59
CA GLU A 28 -4.91 -1.56 11.85
C GLU A 28 -3.67 -2.45 11.84
N PHE A 29 -3.78 -3.67 11.32
CA PHE A 29 -2.65 -4.57 11.12
C PHE A 29 -1.55 -3.95 10.25
N LEU A 30 -1.90 -3.36 9.10
CA LEU A 30 -0.94 -2.75 8.20
C LEU A 30 -0.28 -1.52 8.81
N VAL A 31 -1.03 -0.68 9.55
CA VAL A 31 -0.47 0.46 10.27
C VAL A 31 0.55 0.00 11.30
N ASP A 32 0.19 -0.95 12.17
CA ASP A 32 1.06 -1.45 13.22
C ASP A 32 2.31 -2.13 12.63
N HIS A 33 2.14 -2.90 11.56
CA HIS A 33 3.25 -3.55 10.85
C HIS A 33 4.21 -2.51 10.26
N ILE A 34 3.71 -1.54 9.51
CA ILE A 34 4.54 -0.50 8.89
C ILE A 34 5.30 0.32 9.94
N GLU A 35 4.64 0.71 11.03
CA GLU A 35 5.30 1.43 12.13
C GLU A 35 6.31 0.56 12.88
N SER A 36 6.12 -0.76 12.94
CA SER A 36 7.06 -1.69 13.59
C SER A 36 8.36 -1.91 12.81
N ILE A 37 8.30 -1.89 11.47
CA ILE A 37 9.48 -2.10 10.60
C ILE A 37 10.20 -0.80 10.24
N TYR A 38 9.60 0.35 10.59
CA TYR A 38 10.16 1.67 10.39
C TYR A 38 11.41 1.88 11.26
N GLN A 39 12.43 2.47 10.66
CA GLN A 39 13.62 2.94 11.36
C GLN A 39 13.76 4.46 11.18
N ASN A 40 14.27 5.14 12.21
CA ASN A 40 14.39 6.59 12.21
C ASN A 40 15.07 7.13 10.94
N GLY A 41 14.45 8.13 10.31
CA GLY A 41 14.93 8.78 9.09
C GLY A 41 14.59 8.04 7.79
N GLN A 42 13.99 6.85 7.86
CA GLN A 42 13.46 6.18 6.66
C GLN A 42 12.29 6.95 6.07
N LYS A 43 12.10 6.81 4.76
CA LYS A 43 10.95 7.37 4.05
C LYS A 43 10.03 6.27 3.53
N ILE A 44 8.72 6.52 3.62
CA ILE A 44 7.69 5.56 3.22
C ILE A 44 6.84 6.12 2.08
N ALA A 45 6.64 5.34 1.02
CA ALA A 45 5.70 5.66 -0.04
C ALA A 45 4.45 4.79 0.09
N PHE A 46 3.28 5.43 0.14
CA PHE A 46 1.97 4.80 0.09
C PHE A 46 1.37 5.04 -1.30
N LEU A 47 1.44 4.03 -2.17
CA LEU A 47 0.90 4.09 -3.53
C LEU A 47 -0.53 3.55 -3.53
N SER A 48 -1.50 4.44 -3.75
CA SER A 48 -2.93 4.11 -3.72
C SER A 48 -3.40 3.40 -2.45
N THR A 49 -2.75 3.68 -1.32
CA THR A 49 -3.09 3.15 0.01
C THR A 49 -3.51 4.25 1.01
N PRO A 50 -4.47 5.12 0.65
CA PRO A 50 -4.82 6.29 1.45
C PRO A 50 -5.39 5.92 2.82
N SER A 51 -6.07 4.79 2.94
CA SER A 51 -6.65 4.29 4.19
C SER A 51 -5.57 4.02 5.24
N ILE A 52 -4.41 3.51 4.84
CA ILE A 52 -3.29 3.18 5.72
C ILE A 52 -2.54 4.45 6.10
N TYR A 53 -2.16 5.26 5.11
CA TYR A 53 -1.48 6.53 5.35
C TYR A 53 -2.28 7.44 6.29
N CYS A 54 -3.59 7.58 6.07
CA CYS A 54 -4.47 8.40 6.92
C CYS A 54 -4.66 7.83 8.33
N SER A 55 -4.39 6.54 8.53
CA SER A 55 -4.57 5.85 9.81
C SER A 55 -3.29 5.70 10.62
N LEU A 56 -2.14 6.15 10.11
CA LEU A 56 -0.86 6.17 10.84
C LEU A 56 -1.02 6.87 12.20
N LYS A 57 -0.49 6.24 13.24
CA LYS A 57 -0.56 6.66 14.64
C LYS A 57 0.68 7.48 15.01
N ASN A 58 1.85 7.08 14.52
CA ASN A 58 3.13 7.71 14.76
C ASN A 58 3.32 8.95 13.86
N GLN A 59 3.51 10.12 14.49
CA GLN A 59 3.65 11.40 13.80
C GLN A 59 4.97 11.52 13.01
N GLU A 60 6.05 10.94 13.49
CA GLU A 60 7.34 10.93 12.79
C GLU A 60 7.25 10.08 11.52
N VAL A 61 6.64 8.90 11.62
CA VAL A 61 6.38 8.04 10.46
C VAL A 61 5.53 8.78 9.44
N LYS A 62 4.42 9.41 9.88
CA LYS A 62 3.54 10.20 9.02
C LYS A 62 4.27 11.37 8.34
N GLN A 63 5.15 12.08 9.04
CA GLN A 63 5.94 13.19 8.50
C GLN A 63 6.97 12.73 7.45
N ASN A 64 7.48 11.51 7.59
CA ASN A 64 8.41 10.89 6.64
C ASN A 64 7.71 10.05 5.56
N SER A 65 6.38 10.17 5.44
CA SER A 65 5.58 9.40 4.48
C SER A 65 5.03 10.28 3.37
N ALA A 66 4.97 9.73 2.15
CA ALA A 66 4.29 10.33 1.01
C ALA A 66 3.11 9.45 0.57
N LEU A 67 1.98 10.08 0.24
CA LEU A 67 0.78 9.44 -0.30
C LEU A 67 0.67 9.76 -1.78
N PHE A 68 0.92 8.77 -2.63
CA PHE A 68 0.77 8.84 -4.08
C PHE A 68 -0.66 8.46 -4.42
N GLU A 69 -1.47 9.45 -4.82
CA GLU A 69 -2.91 9.27 -4.97
C GLU A 69 -3.48 10.12 -6.12
N PHE A 70 -4.46 9.55 -6.81
CA PHE A 70 -5.18 10.20 -7.91
C PHE A 70 -6.36 11.02 -7.38
N ASP A 71 -7.03 10.57 -6.31
CA ASP A 71 -8.17 11.27 -5.72
C ASP A 71 -7.77 12.62 -5.09
N LEU A 72 -8.07 13.71 -5.81
CA LEU A 72 -7.82 15.08 -5.37
C LEU A 72 -8.56 15.47 -4.08
N LYS A 73 -9.57 14.70 -3.62
CA LYS A 73 -10.21 14.89 -2.31
C LYS A 73 -9.24 14.66 -1.14
N LEU A 74 -8.05 14.10 -1.39
CA LEU A 74 -6.98 13.86 -0.43
C LEU A 74 -5.82 14.88 -0.52
N ASN A 75 -5.92 15.89 -1.39
CA ASN A 75 -4.86 16.89 -1.60
C ASN A 75 -4.51 17.76 -0.39
N LYS A 76 -5.33 17.71 0.67
CA LYS A 76 -5.08 18.42 1.94
C LYS A 76 -4.11 17.69 2.86
N GLU A 77 -3.81 16.42 2.56
CA GLU A 77 -2.82 15.66 3.31
C GLU A 77 -1.41 16.21 3.04
N LYS A 78 -0.61 16.41 4.09
CA LYS A 78 0.72 17.03 3.98
C LYS A 78 1.67 16.27 3.05
N GLY A 79 1.62 14.95 3.05
CA GLY A 79 2.44 14.09 2.20
C GLY A 79 1.81 13.78 0.83
N PHE A 80 0.74 14.46 0.42
CA PHE A 80 0.07 14.18 -0.84
C PHE A 80 0.98 14.44 -2.04
N VAL A 81 1.06 13.45 -2.93
CA VAL A 81 1.70 13.50 -4.24
C VAL A 81 0.64 13.10 -5.25
N PHE A 82 0.28 14.00 -6.16
CA PHE A 82 -0.64 13.64 -7.24
C PHE A 82 0.00 12.56 -8.10
N TYR A 83 -0.70 11.44 -8.27
CA TYR A 83 -0.18 10.27 -8.97
C TYR A 83 -1.23 9.69 -9.90
N ASP A 84 -0.91 9.67 -11.20
CA ASP A 84 -1.65 8.94 -12.22
C ASP A 84 -0.76 7.81 -12.73
N PHE A 85 -1.16 6.57 -12.50
CA PHE A 85 -0.38 5.41 -12.93
C PHE A 85 -0.23 5.34 -14.45
N ASN A 86 -1.09 6.01 -15.24
CA ASN A 86 -0.90 6.11 -16.70
C ASN A 86 0.30 6.98 -17.09
N LYS A 87 0.80 7.78 -16.14
CA LYS A 87 1.95 8.69 -16.26
C LYS A 87 2.94 8.39 -15.12
N PRO A 88 3.51 7.18 -15.07
CA PRO A 88 4.05 6.58 -13.85
C PRO A 88 5.23 7.33 -13.19
N ILE A 89 5.91 8.22 -13.91
CA ILE A 89 7.06 9.00 -13.41
C ILE A 89 6.90 10.51 -13.61
N GLU A 90 5.76 10.97 -14.15
CA GLU A 90 5.54 12.40 -14.42
C GLU A 90 5.49 13.18 -13.09
N GLY A 91 6.36 14.18 -12.93
CA GLY A 91 6.41 15.02 -11.72
C GLY A 91 7.08 14.38 -10.51
N LEU A 92 7.74 13.22 -10.67
CA LEU A 92 8.39 12.49 -9.57
C LEU A 92 9.90 12.75 -9.48
N GLU A 93 10.45 13.72 -10.21
CA GLU A 93 11.90 13.90 -10.37
C GLU A 93 12.65 14.06 -9.03
N GLN A 94 12.03 14.75 -8.07
CA GLN A 94 12.59 14.97 -6.73
C GLN A 94 12.48 13.74 -5.81
N LEU A 95 11.75 12.71 -6.23
CA LEU A 95 11.44 11.51 -5.45
C LEU A 95 12.22 10.28 -5.94
N LYS A 96 13.11 10.45 -6.93
CA LYS A 96 13.97 9.38 -7.43
C LYS A 96 14.82 8.80 -6.29
N ASN A 97 14.90 7.47 -6.19
CA ASN A 97 15.71 6.75 -5.18
C ASN A 97 15.53 7.25 -3.73
N THR A 98 14.31 7.61 -3.36
CA THR A 98 14.03 8.31 -2.09
C THR A 98 13.51 7.40 -0.99
N PHE A 99 12.73 6.37 -1.32
CA PHE A 99 11.94 5.62 -0.34
C PHE A 99 12.58 4.29 0.07
N ASP A 100 12.51 4.01 1.37
CA ASP A 100 13.02 2.79 2.02
C ASP A 100 11.93 1.73 2.17
N ILE A 101 10.66 2.15 2.26
CA ILE A 101 9.49 1.28 2.40
C ILE A 101 8.44 1.73 1.39
N ILE A 102 7.82 0.80 0.68
CA ILE A 102 6.77 1.09 -0.31
C ILE A 102 5.59 0.14 -0.09
N LEU A 103 4.41 0.71 0.15
CA LEU A 103 3.15 0.00 0.29
C LEU A 103 2.25 0.27 -0.93
N ILE A 104 1.73 -0.77 -1.57
CA ILE A 104 1.01 -0.65 -2.84
C ILE A 104 -0.32 -1.41 -2.84
N ASP A 105 -1.38 -0.75 -3.28
CA ASP A 105 -2.70 -1.34 -3.56
C ASP A 105 -3.29 -0.65 -4.81
N PRO A 106 -3.01 -1.15 -6.02
CA PRO A 106 -3.37 -0.44 -7.24
C PRO A 106 -4.88 -0.52 -7.49
N PRO A 107 -5.48 0.47 -8.19
CA PRO A 107 -6.91 0.42 -8.51
C PRO A 107 -7.23 -0.77 -9.42
N PHE A 108 -6.30 -1.25 -10.24
CA PHE A 108 -6.49 -2.45 -11.05
C PHE A 108 -5.28 -3.37 -10.90
N ILE A 109 -5.54 -4.67 -10.93
CA ILE A 109 -4.53 -5.72 -10.72
C ILE A 109 -4.12 -6.43 -12.02
N THR A 110 -4.37 -5.81 -13.18
CA THR A 110 -3.93 -6.36 -14.47
C THR A 110 -2.42 -6.21 -14.64
N GLU A 111 -1.83 -7.02 -15.52
CA GLU A 111 -0.40 -6.95 -15.84
C GLU A 111 0.04 -5.58 -16.37
N GLU A 112 -0.81 -4.92 -17.16
CA GLU A 112 -0.54 -3.57 -17.65
C GLU A 112 -0.40 -2.56 -16.50
N VAL A 113 -1.32 -2.59 -15.53
CA VAL A 113 -1.26 -1.66 -14.40
C VAL A 113 -0.09 -2.01 -13.49
N TRP A 114 0.16 -3.29 -13.21
CA TRP A 114 1.34 -3.70 -12.45
C TRP A 114 2.66 -3.30 -13.11
N SER A 115 2.75 -3.36 -14.43
CA SER A 115 3.93 -2.89 -15.17
C SER A 115 4.14 -1.38 -15.00
N LYS A 116 3.07 -0.58 -14.99
CA LYS A 116 3.13 0.87 -14.74
C LYS A 116 3.54 1.18 -13.28
N TYR A 117 2.97 0.47 -12.32
CA TYR A 117 3.38 0.58 -10.91
C TYR A 117 4.83 0.17 -10.71
N ALA A 118 5.30 -0.90 -11.37
CA ALA A 118 6.68 -1.33 -11.31
C ALA A 118 7.65 -0.25 -11.84
N GLN A 119 7.26 0.53 -12.86
CA GLN A 119 8.05 1.68 -13.31
C GLN A 119 8.16 2.74 -12.20
N THR A 120 7.05 3.11 -11.56
CA THR A 120 7.06 4.05 -10.44
C THR A 120 7.91 3.54 -9.28
N ILE A 121 7.69 2.29 -8.86
CA ILE A 121 8.42 1.64 -7.75
C ILE A 121 9.93 1.66 -8.03
N ASN A 122 10.36 1.19 -9.20
CA ASN A 122 11.78 1.14 -9.56
C ASN A 122 12.42 2.53 -9.70
N TYR A 123 11.63 3.56 -10.00
CA TYR A 123 12.10 4.94 -10.07
C TYR A 123 12.31 5.56 -8.68
N ILE A 124 11.38 5.34 -7.75
CA ILE A 124 11.37 6.02 -6.45
C ILE A 124 12.06 5.23 -5.34
N LYS A 125 12.27 3.92 -5.50
CA LYS A 125 12.83 3.07 -4.45
C LYS A 125 14.34 3.27 -4.28
N LYS A 126 14.82 3.17 -3.05
CA LYS A 126 16.22 2.85 -2.79
C LYS A 126 16.52 1.39 -3.14
N GLU A 127 17.80 1.07 -3.26
CA GLU A 127 18.28 -0.26 -3.68
C GLU A 127 17.67 -1.39 -2.83
N ASP A 128 17.76 -1.26 -1.50
CA ASP A 128 17.29 -2.24 -0.51
C ASP A 128 15.87 -1.95 0.03
N ALA A 129 15.03 -1.27 -0.74
CA ALA A 129 13.70 -0.90 -0.27
C ALA A 129 12.83 -2.13 0.04
N LYS A 130 12.13 -2.07 1.16
CA LYS A 130 11.09 -3.04 1.54
C LYS A 130 9.81 -2.72 0.79
N ILE A 131 9.25 -3.70 0.10
CA ILE A 131 8.04 -3.58 -0.70
C ILE A 131 6.99 -4.50 -0.11
N LEU A 132 5.79 -3.98 0.13
CA LEU A 132 4.60 -4.74 0.50
C LEU A 132 3.46 -4.34 -0.44
N CYS A 133 2.79 -5.31 -1.05
CA CYS A 133 1.67 -5.02 -1.93
C CYS A 133 0.53 -6.02 -1.81
N CYS A 134 -0.63 -5.62 -2.32
CA CYS A 134 -1.86 -6.40 -2.35
C CYS A 134 -2.21 -6.76 -3.80
N SER A 135 -2.55 -8.04 -4.06
CA SER A 135 -3.00 -8.51 -5.38
C SER A 135 -3.72 -9.84 -5.23
N ILE A 136 -4.06 -10.51 -6.33
CA ILE A 136 -4.60 -11.88 -6.31
C ILE A 136 -3.49 -12.92 -6.43
N LYS A 137 -3.78 -14.17 -6.07
CA LYS A 137 -2.83 -15.30 -6.10
C LYS A 137 -2.24 -15.54 -7.50
N GLU A 138 -3.05 -15.36 -8.53
CA GLU A 138 -2.71 -15.58 -9.94
C GLU A 138 -1.56 -14.67 -10.40
N ASN A 139 -1.40 -13.51 -9.75
CA ASN A 139 -0.37 -12.53 -10.07
C ASN A 139 1.00 -12.84 -9.46
N ALA A 140 1.14 -13.90 -8.66
CA ALA A 140 2.37 -14.20 -7.92
C ALA A 140 3.63 -14.24 -8.81
N LYS A 141 3.56 -14.92 -9.95
CA LYS A 141 4.71 -15.04 -10.87
C LYS A 141 5.10 -13.68 -11.45
N MET A 142 4.13 -12.95 -11.96
CA MET A 142 4.33 -11.62 -12.56
C MET A 142 4.89 -10.63 -11.53
N LEU A 143 4.35 -10.62 -10.30
CA LEU A 143 4.84 -9.74 -9.23
C LEU A 143 6.29 -10.04 -8.85
N TYR A 144 6.67 -11.33 -8.79
CA TYR A 144 8.05 -11.72 -8.57
C TYR A 144 8.96 -11.25 -9.71
N GLU A 145 8.52 -11.37 -10.96
CA GLU A 145 9.28 -10.92 -12.13
C GLU A 145 9.48 -9.39 -12.13
N LEU A 146 8.43 -8.62 -11.84
CA LEU A 146 8.44 -7.15 -11.87
C LEU A 146 9.17 -6.51 -10.68
N ILE A 147 8.90 -6.97 -9.46
CA ILE A 147 9.32 -6.28 -8.21
C ILE A 147 9.85 -7.22 -7.12
N LYS A 148 10.07 -8.51 -7.44
CA LYS A 148 10.75 -9.49 -6.55
C LYS A 148 10.05 -9.73 -5.21
N VAL A 149 8.73 -9.60 -5.18
CA VAL A 149 7.91 -9.91 -4.00
C VAL A 149 7.37 -11.35 -4.06
N VAL A 150 7.14 -11.96 -2.89
CA VAL A 150 6.62 -13.32 -2.73
C VAL A 150 5.36 -13.31 -1.85
N PRO A 151 4.40 -14.24 -2.05
CA PRO A 151 3.15 -14.25 -1.30
C PRO A 151 3.36 -14.51 0.19
N GLN A 152 2.50 -13.90 1.01
CA GLN A 152 2.52 -14.00 2.47
C GLN A 152 1.35 -14.86 2.97
N GLN A 153 1.48 -15.37 4.20
CA GLN A 153 0.41 -16.14 4.83
C GLN A 153 -0.71 -15.23 5.33
N TYR A 154 -0.36 -14.05 5.85
CA TYR A 154 -1.36 -13.06 6.21
C TYR A 154 -2.01 -12.49 4.96
N LYS A 155 -3.33 -12.63 4.88
CA LYS A 155 -4.13 -12.17 3.75
C LYS A 155 -5.03 -10.99 4.17
N PRO A 156 -5.21 -9.98 3.30
CA PRO A 156 -6.14 -8.88 3.57
C PRO A 156 -7.60 -9.34 3.59
N SER A 157 -8.40 -8.70 4.42
CA SER A 157 -9.86 -8.71 4.32
C SER A 157 -10.32 -7.45 3.57
N ILE A 158 -11.03 -7.61 2.45
CA ILE A 158 -11.62 -6.51 1.66
C ILE A 158 -13.12 -6.79 1.54
N PRO A 159 -13.97 -6.22 2.43
CA PRO A 159 -15.34 -6.67 2.63
C PRO A 159 -16.25 -6.69 1.39
N HIS A 160 -15.99 -5.82 0.42
CA HIS A 160 -16.84 -5.66 -0.77
C HIS A 160 -16.33 -6.40 -2.01
N LEU A 161 -15.22 -7.15 -1.90
CA LEU A 161 -14.68 -7.94 -3.01
C LEU A 161 -14.94 -9.44 -2.80
N ILE A 162 -15.34 -10.10 -3.88
CA ILE A 162 -15.63 -11.54 -3.90
C ILE A 162 -14.37 -12.41 -3.98
N TYR A 163 -13.27 -11.84 -4.47
CA TYR A 163 -11.99 -12.53 -4.62
C TYR A 163 -11.19 -12.35 -3.34
N GLN A 164 -10.52 -13.43 -2.92
CA GLN A 164 -9.53 -13.33 -1.87
C GLN A 164 -8.23 -12.76 -2.44
N TYR A 165 -7.78 -11.67 -1.86
CA TYR A 165 -6.48 -11.05 -2.15
C TYR A 165 -5.40 -11.63 -1.23
N ASP A 166 -4.16 -11.58 -1.69
CA ASP A 166 -2.96 -11.99 -0.99
C ASP A 166 -2.04 -10.78 -0.83
N PHE A 167 -1.33 -10.71 0.30
CA PHE A 167 -0.19 -9.81 0.42
C PHE A 167 1.07 -10.44 -0.16
N TYR A 168 1.94 -9.59 -0.68
CA TYR A 168 3.24 -9.97 -1.21
C TYR A 168 4.32 -9.02 -0.70
N CYS A 169 5.49 -9.51 -0.32
CA CYS A 169 6.62 -8.66 0.03
C CYS A 169 7.99 -9.24 -0.35
N ASN A 170 9.03 -8.41 -0.30
CA ASN A 170 10.43 -8.80 -0.60
C ASN A 170 11.31 -8.89 0.65
N TYR A 171 10.71 -8.96 1.84
CA TYR A 171 11.40 -9.06 3.13
C TYR A 171 10.67 -10.03 4.05
N GLU A 172 11.36 -10.54 5.07
CA GLU A 172 10.76 -11.43 6.05
C GLU A 172 10.24 -10.67 7.27
N HIS A 173 9.06 -11.05 7.76
CA HIS A 173 8.55 -10.59 9.04
C HIS A 173 7.56 -11.59 9.63
N GLU A 174 7.72 -11.95 10.91
CA GLU A 174 6.89 -12.98 11.56
C GLU A 174 5.40 -12.65 11.59
N ILE A 175 5.03 -11.36 11.62
CA ILE A 175 3.62 -10.98 11.61
C ILE A 175 2.91 -11.33 10.29
N LEU A 176 3.64 -11.36 9.18
CA LEU A 176 3.12 -11.69 7.85
C LEU A 176 2.96 -13.21 7.66
N LYS A 177 3.48 -14.01 8.59
CA LYS A 177 3.29 -15.47 8.67
C LYS A 177 2.05 -15.86 9.50
N LYS A 178 1.32 -14.89 10.06
CA LYS A 178 0.10 -15.17 10.82
C LYS A 178 -1.11 -15.33 9.89
N VAL A 179 -2.12 -16.05 10.37
CA VAL A 179 -3.43 -16.10 9.72
C VAL A 179 -4.24 -14.86 10.11
N ASN A 180 -4.90 -14.25 9.14
CA ASN A 180 -5.88 -13.20 9.42
C ASN A 180 -7.18 -13.84 9.92
N GLU A 181 -7.53 -13.60 11.19
CA GLU A 181 -8.73 -14.15 11.83
C GLU A 181 -10.05 -13.73 11.15
N GLU A 182 -10.05 -12.65 10.37
CA GLU A 182 -11.23 -12.18 9.64
C GLU A 182 -11.68 -13.13 8.52
N ILE A 183 -10.73 -13.89 7.97
CA ILE A 183 -10.95 -14.78 6.81
C ILE A 183 -10.58 -16.24 7.12
N GLY A 184 -9.75 -16.49 8.13
CA GLY A 184 -9.61 -17.79 8.75
C GLY A 184 -8.71 -18.82 8.03
N PHE A 185 -7.94 -18.42 7.02
CA PHE A 185 -7.00 -19.29 6.30
C PHE A 185 -5.80 -18.52 5.73
#